data_AF-A0A560H6D7-F1
#
_entry.id   AF-A0A560H6D7-F1
#
_cell.length_a   1.000
_cell.length_b   1.000
_cell.length_c   1.000
_cell.angle_alpha   90.00
_cell.angle_beta   90.00
_cell.angle_gamma   90.00
#
_symmetry.space_group_name_H-M   'P 1'
#
loop_
_entity.id
_entity.type
_entity.pdbx_description
1 polymer ?
#
loop_
_entity_poly.entity_id
_entity_poly.type
_entity_poly.pdbx_seq_one_letter_code
_entity_poly.pdbx_strand_id
1 'polypeptide(L)'
;MTKTSRKAPRGRGLRAATSLLATSLLTAAAGMATPALAADRDPDLLALGIGIYDQSWIDPPAFFQVDADTPHDRSQFVTAEYRFGWSLVKVDDWFAIKPLVGVMETFKGSFYGYGGLQADFTWGPFFITPSAAAGYYAHGDGKDMGYPLEFRTQIETGYRFTNGDRFSIALSHISNAELGKTVTIPGTPRTRTVNPGANNLVAYYSFAL
;
A
#
# COMPACT_ATOMS: atom_id res chain seq x y z
N MET A 1 -2.96 19.49 -54.67
CA MET A 1 -3.08 19.85 -53.24
C MET A 1 -3.63 18.64 -52.49
N THR A 2 -2.79 17.92 -51.76
CA THR A 2 -3.18 16.75 -50.95
C THR A 2 -2.40 16.82 -49.64
N LYS A 3 -3.13 17.00 -48.54
CA LYS A 3 -2.60 17.26 -47.20
C LYS A 3 -1.88 16.01 -46.66
N THR A 4 -0.58 16.14 -46.40
CA THR A 4 0.22 15.20 -45.60
C THR A 4 -0.16 15.31 -44.12
N SER A 5 -0.69 14.25 -43.54
CA SER A 5 -0.91 14.11 -42.10
C SER A 5 0.43 13.91 -41.38
N ARG A 6 0.83 14.89 -40.55
CA ARG A 6 2.00 14.78 -39.67
C ARG A 6 1.66 13.91 -38.46
N LYS A 7 2.34 12.78 -38.31
CA LYS A 7 2.39 11.98 -37.08
C LYS A 7 3.02 12.84 -35.96
N ALA A 8 2.32 12.99 -34.85
CA ALA A 8 2.86 13.63 -33.64
C ALA A 8 4.01 12.80 -33.05
N PRO A 9 5.07 13.43 -32.51
CA PRO A 9 6.19 12.71 -31.92
C PRO A 9 5.77 12.08 -30.60
N ARG A 10 6.09 10.79 -30.43
CA ARG A 10 5.97 10.07 -29.15
C ARG A 10 6.91 10.72 -28.13
N GLY A 11 6.35 11.23 -27.04
CA GLY A 11 7.09 11.80 -25.92
C GLY A 11 8.02 10.77 -25.28
N ARG A 12 9.32 10.89 -25.59
CA ARG A 12 10.40 10.29 -24.79
C ARG A 12 10.64 11.22 -23.60
N GLY A 13 9.99 10.98 -22.48
CA GLY A 13 10.09 11.89 -21.33
C GLY A 13 9.73 11.30 -19.97
N LEU A 14 9.65 9.98 -19.83
CA LEU A 14 9.30 9.34 -18.55
C LEU A 14 10.14 8.06 -18.37
N ARG A 15 11.46 8.22 -18.24
CA ARG A 15 12.37 7.12 -17.89
C ARG A 15 13.34 7.46 -16.77
N ALA A 16 13.14 8.58 -16.07
CA ALA A 16 14.06 9.09 -15.06
C ALA A 16 13.46 9.23 -13.64
N ALA A 17 12.19 8.86 -13.42
CA ALA A 17 11.53 9.08 -12.13
C ALA A 17 11.72 7.92 -11.12
N THR A 18 11.97 6.70 -11.59
CA THR A 18 12.03 5.48 -10.76
C THR A 18 13.29 5.35 -9.89
N SER A 19 14.25 6.27 -9.99
CA SER A 19 15.52 6.19 -9.25
C SER A 19 15.67 7.19 -8.11
N LEU A 20 14.67 8.05 -7.84
CA LEU A 20 14.79 9.12 -6.84
C LEU A 20 14.10 8.84 -5.49
N LEU A 21 13.15 7.90 -5.41
CA LEU A 21 12.49 7.58 -4.13
C LEU A 21 13.34 6.70 -3.20
N ALA A 22 14.10 5.74 -3.75
CA ALA A 22 14.90 4.82 -2.94
C ALA A 22 16.03 5.55 -2.17
N THR A 23 16.58 6.62 -2.72
CA THR A 23 17.65 7.41 -2.08
C THR A 23 17.10 8.48 -1.13
N SER A 24 15.92 9.05 -1.41
CA SER A 24 15.33 10.08 -0.53
C SER A 24 14.71 9.50 0.75
N LEU A 25 14.15 8.30 0.70
CA LEU A 25 13.61 7.61 1.89
C LEU A 25 14.68 7.25 2.93
N LEU A 26 15.90 6.93 2.49
CA LEU A 26 17.02 6.66 3.40
C LEU A 26 17.54 7.94 4.10
N THR A 27 17.26 9.12 3.52
CA THR A 27 17.74 10.41 4.06
C THR A 27 16.71 11.08 4.98
N ALA A 28 15.42 10.76 4.84
CA ALA A 28 14.36 11.29 5.70
C ALA A 28 14.33 10.68 7.11
N ALA A 29 14.93 9.50 7.31
CA ALA A 29 15.03 8.84 8.61
C ALA A 29 16.05 9.50 9.57
N ALA A 30 16.92 10.40 9.07
CA ALA A 30 18.03 10.94 9.85
C ALA A 30 17.72 12.25 10.62
N GLY A 31 16.49 12.77 10.58
CA GLY A 31 16.18 14.13 11.05
C GLY A 31 15.14 14.29 12.16
N MET A 32 14.48 13.21 12.61
CA MET A 32 13.43 13.32 13.63
C MET A 32 14.05 13.10 15.01
N ALA A 33 14.57 14.18 15.60
CA ALA A 33 14.87 14.19 17.03
C ALA A 33 13.56 14.03 17.81
N THR A 34 13.27 12.83 18.28
CA THR A 34 12.16 12.57 19.19
C THR A 34 12.52 13.13 20.57
N PRO A 35 11.68 13.99 21.17
CA PRO A 35 11.84 14.33 22.58
C PRO A 35 11.69 13.04 23.38
N ALA A 36 12.54 12.85 24.40
CA ALA A 36 12.33 11.80 25.39
C ALA A 36 10.93 12.00 26.02
N LEU A 37 9.97 11.15 25.68
CA LEU A 37 8.56 11.30 26.06
C LEU A 37 8.00 9.99 26.60
N ALA A 38 7.76 10.01 27.92
CA ALA A 38 6.82 9.23 28.73
C ALA A 38 6.82 7.69 28.62
N ALA A 39 6.82 7.04 29.78
CA ALA A 39 6.91 5.59 30.01
C ALA A 39 5.76 4.72 29.44
N ASP A 40 4.92 5.22 28.54
CA ASP A 40 3.73 4.52 28.03
C ASP A 40 3.57 4.58 26.49
N ARG A 41 4.61 5.02 25.78
CA ARG A 41 4.65 5.09 24.31
C ARG A 41 5.54 3.97 23.77
N ASP A 42 5.02 3.17 22.85
CA ASP A 42 5.85 2.24 22.07
C ASP A 42 6.82 3.04 21.18
N PRO A 43 7.96 2.46 20.75
CA PRO A 43 8.79 3.11 19.75
C PRO A 43 7.98 3.37 18.47
N ASP A 44 8.26 4.50 17.81
CA ASP A 44 7.79 4.71 16.45
C ASP A 44 8.50 3.70 15.54
N LEU A 45 7.87 3.29 14.44
CA LEU A 45 8.48 2.35 13.51
C LEU A 45 8.61 2.95 12.11
N LEU A 46 9.78 2.77 11.51
CA LEU A 46 9.96 2.91 10.07
C LEU A 46 9.94 1.52 9.43
N ALA A 47 8.85 1.16 8.75
CA ALA A 47 8.71 -0.10 8.04
C ALA A 47 9.08 0.05 6.58
N LEU A 48 10.05 -0.73 6.12
CA LEU A 48 10.43 -0.84 4.71
C LEU A 48 10.00 -2.20 4.19
N GLY A 49 9.33 -2.23 3.04
CA GLY A 49 8.77 -3.46 2.49
C GLY A 49 9.06 -3.67 1.01
N ILE A 50 9.14 -4.94 0.64
CA ILE A 50 9.18 -5.42 -0.74
C ILE A 50 8.02 -6.38 -0.94
N GLY A 51 7.34 -6.27 -2.08
CA GLY A 51 6.13 -7.06 -2.31
C GLY A 51 5.85 -7.38 -3.76
N ILE A 52 4.86 -8.25 -3.93
CA ILE A 52 4.29 -8.65 -5.21
C ILE A 52 2.86 -8.13 -5.30
N TYR A 53 2.58 -7.47 -6.41
CA TYR A 53 1.37 -6.70 -6.66
C TYR A 53 0.40 -7.48 -7.55
N ASP A 54 -0.89 -7.41 -7.24
CA ASP A 54 -2.01 -7.95 -8.01
C ASP A 54 -1.87 -9.43 -8.42
N GLN A 55 -1.69 -10.30 -7.42
CA GLN A 55 -1.41 -11.72 -7.62
C GLN A 55 -2.67 -12.58 -7.54
N SER A 56 -2.98 -13.31 -8.61
CA SER A 56 -4.22 -14.11 -8.69
C SER A 56 -4.26 -15.34 -7.77
N TRP A 57 -3.12 -15.81 -7.26
CA TRP A 57 -3.07 -17.01 -6.40
C TRP A 57 -3.39 -16.70 -4.93
N ILE A 58 -3.44 -15.41 -4.57
CA ILE A 58 -3.88 -14.93 -3.26
C ILE A 58 -5.26 -14.28 -3.32
N ASP A 59 -5.97 -14.38 -4.45
CA ASP A 59 -7.35 -13.91 -4.53
C ASP A 59 -8.21 -14.80 -3.64
N PRO A 60 -8.72 -14.29 -2.51
CA PRO A 60 -9.52 -15.10 -1.63
C PRO A 60 -10.86 -15.45 -2.32
N PRO A 61 -11.43 -16.64 -2.05
CA PRO A 61 -12.73 -17.01 -2.60
C PRO A 61 -13.89 -16.15 -2.05
N ALA A 62 -13.67 -15.41 -0.96
CA ALA A 62 -14.65 -14.52 -0.33
C ALA A 62 -13.97 -13.32 0.35
N PHE A 63 -14.63 -12.14 0.29
CA PHE A 63 -14.12 -10.82 0.70
C PHE A 63 -12.91 -10.35 -0.11
N PHE A 64 -12.74 -9.04 -0.37
CA PHE A 64 -11.56 -8.52 -1.11
C PHE A 64 -11.38 -9.13 -2.51
N GLN A 65 -12.48 -9.47 -3.17
CA GLN A 65 -12.46 -9.97 -4.54
C GLN A 65 -12.02 -8.84 -5.48
N VAL A 66 -11.14 -9.20 -6.41
CA VAL A 66 -10.87 -8.38 -7.58
C VAL A 66 -11.99 -8.59 -8.60
N ASP A 67 -12.19 -7.60 -9.47
CA ASP A 67 -13.16 -7.70 -10.55
C ASP A 67 -12.75 -8.79 -11.55
N ALA A 68 -13.59 -9.83 -11.68
CA ALA A 68 -13.32 -11.00 -12.50
C ALA A 68 -13.21 -10.70 -14.00
N ASP A 69 -13.82 -9.61 -14.50
CA ASP A 69 -13.64 -9.22 -15.92
C ASP A 69 -12.51 -8.21 -16.13
N THR A 70 -11.73 -7.87 -15.09
CA THR A 70 -10.53 -7.05 -15.23
C THR A 70 -9.27 -7.91 -15.12
N PRO A 71 -8.43 -7.99 -16.17
CA PRO A 71 -7.18 -8.76 -16.12
C PRO A 71 -6.26 -8.29 -15.00
N HIS A 72 -5.54 -9.25 -14.40
CA HIS A 72 -4.48 -8.91 -13.45
C HIS A 72 -3.30 -8.22 -14.15
N ASP A 73 -2.75 -7.22 -13.49
CA ASP A 73 -1.56 -6.50 -13.89
C ASP A 73 -0.44 -6.67 -12.85
N ARG A 74 0.17 -7.86 -12.90
CA ARG A 74 1.19 -8.29 -11.94
C ARG A 74 2.45 -7.41 -12.01
N SER A 75 3.00 -7.05 -10.86
CA SER A 75 4.26 -6.32 -10.71
C SER A 75 4.95 -6.68 -9.39
N GLN A 76 6.20 -6.26 -9.19
CA GLN A 76 6.76 -6.07 -7.85
C GLN A 76 6.54 -4.62 -7.40
N PHE A 77 6.65 -4.37 -6.11
CA PHE A 77 6.60 -3.03 -5.54
C PHE A 77 7.51 -2.90 -4.32
N VAL A 78 7.82 -1.64 -4.00
CA VAL A 78 8.45 -1.23 -2.75
C VAL A 78 7.48 -0.34 -1.98
N THR A 79 7.59 -0.36 -0.65
CA THR A 79 6.73 0.44 0.23
C THR A 79 7.52 0.90 1.44
N ALA A 80 7.16 2.08 1.94
CA ALA A 80 7.67 2.62 3.19
C ALA A 80 6.49 3.12 4.03
N GLU A 81 6.45 2.76 5.30
CA GLU A 81 5.45 3.21 6.25
C GLU A 81 6.11 3.79 7.48
N TYR A 82 5.58 4.92 7.94
CA TYR A 82 5.80 5.41 9.29
C TYR A 82 4.62 4.99 10.16
N ARG A 83 4.91 4.21 11.20
CA ARG A 83 3.90 3.72 12.15
C ARG A 83 4.13 4.41 13.48
N PHE A 84 3.12 5.11 13.95
CA PHE A 84 3.23 5.90 15.16
C PHE A 84 3.18 4.99 16.39
N GLY A 85 4.07 5.20 17.35
CA GLY A 85 4.12 4.45 18.60
C GLY A 85 3.11 4.93 19.65
N TRP A 86 2.48 6.10 19.43
CA TRP A 86 1.39 6.56 20.28
C TRP A 86 0.08 5.87 19.91
N SER A 87 -0.66 5.46 20.93
CA SER A 87 -1.90 4.70 20.78
C SER A 87 -3.12 5.59 20.93
N LEU A 88 -4.06 5.48 20.00
CA LEU A 88 -5.41 6.06 20.11
C LEU A 88 -6.26 5.30 21.14
N VAL A 89 -6.06 3.99 21.19
CA VAL A 89 -6.66 3.06 22.15
C VAL A 89 -5.56 2.09 22.56
N LYS A 90 -5.42 1.83 23.86
CA LYS A 90 -4.48 0.83 24.39
C LYS A 90 -5.19 0.04 25.49
N VAL A 91 -5.11 -1.28 25.42
CA VAL A 91 -5.62 -2.20 26.45
C VAL A 91 -4.46 -3.08 26.85
N ASP A 92 -3.86 -2.75 27.99
CA ASP A 92 -2.61 -3.35 28.49
C ASP A 92 -1.54 -3.43 27.37
N ASP A 93 -0.72 -4.48 27.40
CA ASP A 93 0.35 -4.70 26.42
C ASP A 93 -0.05 -5.59 25.24
N TRP A 94 -1.28 -6.11 25.22
CA TRP A 94 -1.74 -7.08 24.21
C TRP A 94 -2.53 -6.46 23.06
N PHE A 95 -3.05 -5.23 23.24
CA PHE A 95 -3.84 -4.56 22.21
C PHE A 95 -3.61 -3.05 22.15
N ALA A 96 -3.40 -2.53 20.93
CA ALA A 96 -3.36 -1.09 20.70
C ALA A 96 -3.82 -0.70 19.29
N ILE A 97 -4.58 0.39 19.17
CA ILE A 97 -4.89 1.03 17.88
C ILE A 97 -3.96 2.21 17.69
N LYS A 98 -3.24 2.24 16.58
CA LYS A 98 -2.22 3.25 16.26
C LYS A 98 -2.41 3.79 14.84
N PRO A 99 -2.09 5.06 14.59
CA PRO A 99 -2.06 5.57 13.23
C PRO A 99 -0.85 5.06 12.44
N LEU A 100 -0.98 5.12 11.12
CA LEU A 100 0.13 4.94 10.17
C LEU A 100 -0.03 5.86 8.97
N VAL A 101 1.09 6.17 8.33
CA VAL A 101 1.14 6.77 6.99
C VAL A 101 2.16 6.04 6.15
N GLY A 102 1.94 5.96 4.85
CA GLY A 102 2.84 5.23 3.97
C GLY A 102 2.75 5.61 2.51
N VAL A 103 3.74 5.13 1.77
CA VAL A 103 3.82 5.25 0.32
C VAL A 103 4.21 3.91 -0.28
N MET A 104 3.68 3.61 -1.46
CA MET A 104 3.97 2.41 -2.22
C MET A 104 4.21 2.78 -3.69
N GLU A 105 5.23 2.17 -4.30
CA GLU A 105 5.52 2.34 -5.72
C GLU A 105 5.73 0.96 -6.38
N THR A 106 5.00 0.69 -7.46
CA THR A 106 5.18 -0.51 -8.26
C THR A 106 6.31 -0.30 -9.28
N PHE A 107 6.94 -1.40 -9.73
CA PHE A 107 7.97 -1.33 -10.78
C PHE A 107 7.41 -0.93 -12.16
N LYS A 108 6.08 -0.83 -12.29
CA LYS A 108 5.39 -0.24 -13.44
C LYS A 108 5.05 1.25 -13.24
N GLY A 109 5.54 1.86 -12.17
CA GLY A 109 5.39 3.29 -11.90
C GLY A 109 4.03 3.67 -11.33
N SER A 110 3.23 2.73 -10.82
CA SER A 110 2.04 3.05 -10.06
C SER A 110 2.45 3.55 -8.67
N PHE A 111 1.85 4.64 -8.22
CA PHE A 111 2.14 5.26 -6.92
C PHE A 111 0.89 5.27 -6.04
N TYR A 112 1.05 4.99 -4.75
CA TYR A 112 -0.03 5.05 -3.76
C TYR A 112 0.48 5.70 -2.48
N GLY A 113 -0.06 6.86 -2.12
CA GLY A 113 0.20 7.52 -0.84
C GLY A 113 -1.03 7.44 0.05
N TYR A 114 -0.88 6.97 1.29
CA TYR A 114 -2.01 6.62 2.16
C TYR A 114 -1.76 6.95 3.62
N GLY A 115 -2.87 7.12 4.35
CA GLY A 115 -2.92 7.24 5.80
C GLY A 115 -4.02 6.35 6.37
N GLY A 116 -3.82 5.84 7.57
CA GLY A 116 -4.74 4.88 8.14
C GLY A 116 -4.50 4.56 9.60
N LEU A 117 -5.17 3.49 10.03
CA LEU A 117 -5.09 2.93 11.37
C LEU A 117 -4.67 1.47 11.29
N GLN A 118 -3.87 1.05 12.26
CA GLN A 118 -3.56 -0.34 12.54
C GLN A 118 -4.04 -0.71 13.95
N ALA A 119 -4.39 -1.97 14.14
CA ALA A 119 -4.64 -2.54 15.45
C ALA A 119 -3.61 -3.64 15.71
N ASP A 120 -2.70 -3.42 16.64
CA ASP A 120 -1.71 -4.41 17.07
C ASP A 120 -2.36 -5.36 18.08
N PHE A 121 -2.32 -6.66 17.81
CA PHE A 121 -2.56 -7.73 18.78
C PHE A 121 -1.24 -8.43 19.05
N THR A 122 -0.81 -8.49 20.30
CA THR A 122 0.54 -8.92 20.68
C THR A 122 0.52 -10.02 21.73
N TRP A 123 1.35 -11.05 21.55
CA TRP A 123 1.57 -12.13 22.52
C TRP A 123 3.04 -12.53 22.53
N GLY A 124 3.76 -12.04 23.56
CA GLY A 124 5.21 -12.16 23.64
C GLY A 124 5.89 -11.42 22.47
N PRO A 125 6.75 -12.09 21.68
CA PRO A 125 7.38 -11.48 20.51
C PRO A 125 6.49 -11.55 19.26
N PHE A 126 5.39 -12.30 19.26
CA PHE A 126 4.55 -12.47 18.08
C PHE A 126 3.42 -11.44 18.05
N PHE A 127 2.97 -11.12 16.85
CA PHE A 127 1.84 -10.22 16.66
C PHE A 127 1.04 -10.52 15.40
N ILE A 128 -0.20 -10.05 15.40
CA ILE A 128 -1.04 -9.86 14.22
C ILE A 128 -1.50 -8.40 14.23
N THR A 129 -1.43 -7.76 13.07
CA THR A 129 -1.79 -6.36 12.88
C THR A 129 -2.72 -6.23 11.67
N PRO A 130 -4.05 -6.29 11.84
CA PRO A 130 -4.97 -5.76 10.84
C PRO A 130 -4.80 -4.24 10.73
N SER A 131 -4.95 -3.72 9.52
CA SER A 131 -4.96 -2.28 9.26
C SER A 131 -5.89 -1.90 8.11
N ALA A 132 -6.37 -0.67 8.17
CA ALA A 132 -7.19 -0.05 7.15
C ALA A 132 -6.63 1.35 6.85
N ALA A 133 -6.46 1.68 5.58
CA ALA A 133 -5.97 2.96 5.12
C ALA A 133 -6.75 3.46 3.92
N ALA A 134 -6.71 4.76 3.68
CA ALA A 134 -7.22 5.40 2.49
C ALA A 134 -6.15 6.31 1.90
N GLY A 135 -6.15 6.48 0.59
CA GLY A 135 -5.08 7.20 -0.07
C GLY A 135 -5.34 7.53 -1.53
N TYR A 136 -4.39 8.26 -2.10
CA TYR A 136 -4.39 8.63 -3.50
C TYR A 136 -3.55 7.65 -4.31
N TYR A 137 -4.15 7.09 -5.36
CA TYR A 137 -3.53 6.14 -6.28
C TYR A 137 -3.37 6.77 -7.67
N ALA A 138 -2.16 6.68 -8.22
CA ALA A 138 -1.85 7.01 -9.59
C ALA A 138 -1.34 5.75 -10.29
N HIS A 139 -2.00 5.34 -11.37
CA HIS A 139 -1.76 4.04 -11.99
C HIS A 139 -0.42 3.92 -12.73
N GLY A 140 0.16 5.02 -13.23
CA GLY A 140 1.37 4.96 -14.05
C GLY A 140 1.16 4.08 -15.29
N ASP A 141 2.12 3.18 -15.57
CA ASP A 141 1.98 2.14 -16.61
C ASP A 141 1.45 0.80 -16.04
N GLY A 142 0.97 0.80 -14.79
CA GLY A 142 0.41 -0.36 -14.11
C GLY A 142 -1.13 -0.37 -14.07
N LYS A 143 -1.69 -1.03 -13.05
CA LYS A 143 -3.13 -1.29 -12.96
C LYS A 143 -3.93 0.01 -12.85
N ASP A 144 -4.84 0.22 -13.78
CA ASP A 144 -5.84 1.29 -13.66
C ASP A 144 -6.91 0.88 -12.64
N MET A 145 -7.05 1.65 -11.56
CA MET A 145 -8.07 1.41 -10.53
C MET A 145 -9.43 2.02 -10.86
N GLY A 146 -9.54 2.81 -11.92
CA GLY A 146 -10.79 3.47 -12.33
C GLY A 146 -11.22 4.63 -11.44
N TYR A 147 -10.58 4.83 -10.29
CA TYR A 147 -10.75 5.99 -9.42
C TYR A 147 -9.40 6.36 -8.76
N PRO A 148 -9.18 7.63 -8.36
CA PRO A 148 -7.92 8.00 -7.68
C PRO A 148 -7.93 7.73 -6.17
N LEU A 149 -9.10 7.67 -5.52
CA LEU A 149 -9.21 7.38 -4.09
C LEU A 149 -9.35 5.88 -3.88
N GLU A 150 -8.37 5.28 -3.21
CA GLU A 150 -8.32 3.84 -2.95
C GLU A 150 -8.21 3.55 -1.45
N PHE A 151 -8.89 2.48 -1.03
CA PHE A 151 -8.85 1.93 0.31
C PHE A 151 -7.95 0.71 0.34
N ARG A 152 -7.08 0.63 1.35
CA ARG A 152 -6.26 -0.55 1.62
C ARG A 152 -6.74 -1.22 2.89
N THR A 153 -7.05 -2.51 2.80
CA THR A 153 -7.20 -3.38 3.97
C THR A 153 -6.05 -4.38 3.99
N GLN A 154 -5.39 -4.53 5.13
CA GLN A 154 -4.23 -5.40 5.26
C GLN A 154 -4.33 -6.22 6.55
N ILE A 155 -3.84 -7.44 6.50
CA ILE A 155 -3.52 -8.23 7.70
C ILE A 155 -2.05 -8.63 7.66
N GLU A 156 -1.36 -8.30 8.74
CA GLU A 156 0.07 -8.54 8.92
C GLU A 156 0.30 -9.48 10.09
N THR A 157 1.33 -10.32 10.01
CA THR A 157 1.80 -11.09 11.16
C THR A 157 3.32 -11.17 11.14
N GLY A 158 3.93 -11.26 12.32
CA GLY A 158 5.38 -11.24 12.41
C GLY A 158 5.93 -11.50 13.80
N TYR A 159 7.21 -11.19 13.90
CA TYR A 159 8.03 -11.36 15.08
C TYR A 159 8.73 -10.04 15.43
N ARG A 160 8.67 -9.66 16.70
CA ARG A 160 9.35 -8.53 17.31
C ARG A 160 10.61 -9.02 18.01
N PHE A 161 11.75 -8.50 17.58
CA PHE A 161 13.06 -8.77 18.15
C PHE A 161 13.23 -8.04 19.49
N THR A 162 14.24 -8.44 20.26
CA THR A 162 14.54 -7.86 21.59
C THR A 162 14.98 -6.40 21.52
N ASN A 163 15.49 -5.95 20.37
CA ASN A 163 15.83 -4.55 20.11
C ASN A 163 14.63 -3.69 19.69
N GLY A 164 13.41 -4.26 19.64
CA GLY A 164 12.19 -3.56 19.24
C GLY A 164 11.84 -3.64 17.75
N ASP A 165 12.81 -4.00 16.91
CA ASP A 165 12.59 -4.18 15.47
C ASP A 165 11.58 -5.29 15.20
N ARG A 166 10.95 -5.26 14.01
CA ARG A 166 9.99 -6.28 13.60
C ARG A 166 10.29 -6.81 12.21
N PHE A 167 10.14 -8.12 12.04
CA PHE A 167 10.01 -8.74 10.73
C PHE A 167 8.59 -9.28 10.57
N SER A 168 7.95 -9.00 9.44
CA SER A 168 6.56 -9.42 9.20
C SER A 168 6.25 -9.68 7.73
N ILE A 169 5.17 -10.41 7.52
CA ILE A 169 4.57 -10.66 6.22
C ILE A 169 3.12 -10.18 6.29
N ALA A 170 2.64 -9.53 5.22
CA ALA A 170 1.28 -9.03 5.15
C ALA A 170 0.60 -9.36 3.83
N LEU A 171 -0.69 -9.65 3.91
CA LEU A 171 -1.61 -9.70 2.79
C LEU A 171 -2.42 -8.41 2.78
N SER A 172 -2.52 -7.76 1.63
CA SER A 172 -3.32 -6.54 1.48
C SER A 172 -4.18 -6.57 0.24
N HIS A 173 -5.30 -5.86 0.31
CA HIS A 173 -6.20 -5.59 -0.79
C HIS A 173 -6.38 -4.09 -0.94
N ILE A 174 -6.22 -3.58 -2.16
CA ILE A 174 -6.47 -2.18 -2.51
C ILE A 174 -7.67 -2.13 -3.44
N SER A 175 -8.67 -1.29 -3.16
CA SER A 175 -9.83 -1.08 -4.04
C SER A 175 -10.55 0.24 -3.77
N ASN A 176 -11.39 0.66 -4.71
CA ASN A 176 -12.08 1.95 -4.66
C ASN A 176 -13.47 1.89 -4.05
N ALA A 177 -13.89 0.72 -3.52
CA ALA A 177 -15.23 0.49 -2.96
C ALA A 177 -16.38 0.92 -3.91
N GLU A 178 -16.21 0.66 -5.21
CA GLU A 178 -17.16 1.03 -6.27
C GLU A 178 -17.37 2.55 -6.44
N LEU A 179 -16.34 3.36 -6.14
CA LEU A 179 -16.35 4.80 -6.43
C LEU A 179 -16.02 5.13 -7.90
N GLY A 180 -15.60 4.13 -8.68
CA GLY A 180 -15.31 4.29 -10.10
C GLY A 180 -16.53 4.62 -10.95
N LYS A 181 -16.30 4.80 -12.25
CA LYS A 181 -17.40 5.06 -13.20
C LYS A 181 -18.18 3.78 -13.49
N THR A 182 -19.48 3.91 -13.67
CA THR A 182 -20.32 2.84 -14.23
C THR A 182 -20.16 2.77 -15.74
N VAL A 183 -19.85 1.58 -16.26
CA VAL A 183 -19.66 1.30 -17.69
C VAL A 183 -20.54 0.14 -18.14
N THR A 184 -20.94 0.12 -19.41
CA THR A 184 -21.61 -1.04 -20.02
C THR A 184 -20.60 -2.13 -20.31
N ILE A 185 -20.90 -3.37 -19.89
CA ILE A 185 -20.04 -4.53 -20.15
C ILE A 185 -20.09 -4.85 -21.65
N PRO A 186 -18.95 -4.89 -22.36
CA PRO A 186 -18.91 -5.17 -23.79
C PRO A 186 -19.67 -6.45 -24.15
N GLY A 187 -20.56 -6.35 -25.15
CA GLY A 187 -21.35 -7.50 -25.61
C GLY A 187 -22.57 -7.85 -24.75
N THR A 188 -22.92 -7.04 -23.74
CA THR A 188 -24.10 -7.27 -22.90
C THR A 188 -24.91 -5.98 -22.67
N PRO A 189 -26.20 -6.06 -22.31
CA PRO A 189 -26.97 -4.90 -21.87
C PRO A 189 -26.69 -4.49 -20.41
N ARG A 190 -25.80 -5.21 -19.70
CA ARG A 190 -25.52 -4.99 -18.29
C ARG A 190 -24.47 -3.90 -18.09
N THR A 191 -24.53 -3.26 -16.94
CA THR A 191 -23.56 -2.26 -16.49
C THR A 191 -22.81 -2.77 -15.26
N ARG A 192 -21.59 -2.27 -15.05
CA ARG A 192 -20.80 -2.48 -13.84
C ARG A 192 -20.08 -1.21 -13.44
N THR A 193 -19.81 -1.06 -12.14
CA THR A 193 -18.93 0.00 -11.66
C THR A 193 -17.49 -0.48 -11.67
N VAL A 194 -16.59 0.29 -12.26
CA VAL A 194 -15.18 -0.10 -12.40
C VAL A 194 -14.51 -0.09 -11.03
N ASN A 195 -14.19 -1.27 -10.52
CA ASN A 195 -13.40 -1.46 -9.30
C ASN A 195 -12.49 -2.70 -9.44
N PRO A 196 -11.37 -2.58 -10.17
CA PRO A 196 -10.51 -3.71 -10.49
C PRO A 196 -9.95 -4.41 -9.27
N GLY A 197 -9.57 -3.64 -8.25
CA GLY A 197 -8.90 -4.11 -7.06
C GLY A 197 -7.48 -4.66 -7.32
N ALA A 198 -6.67 -4.79 -6.28
CA ALA A 198 -5.40 -5.50 -6.33
C ALA A 198 -5.09 -6.20 -5.01
N ASN A 199 -4.77 -7.49 -5.09
CA ASN A 199 -4.32 -8.30 -3.97
C ASN A 199 -2.80 -8.42 -3.96
N ASN A 200 -2.18 -8.14 -2.81
CA ASN A 200 -0.74 -8.01 -2.69
C ASN A 200 -0.21 -8.83 -1.50
N LEU A 201 1.04 -9.30 -1.64
CA LEU A 201 1.82 -9.90 -0.56
C LEU A 201 3.09 -9.07 -0.38
N VAL A 202 3.43 -8.74 0.87
CA VAL A 202 4.60 -7.93 1.20
C VAL A 202 5.31 -8.49 2.41
N ALA A 203 6.64 -8.43 2.40
CA ALA A 203 7.47 -8.64 3.57
C ALA A 203 8.02 -7.29 4.04
N TYR A 204 7.94 -7.02 5.33
CA TYR A 204 8.45 -5.81 5.96
C TYR A 204 9.61 -6.12 6.91
N TYR A 205 10.55 -5.20 6.94
CA TYR A 205 11.41 -4.98 8.10
C TYR A 205 11.10 -3.62 8.70
N SER A 206 10.76 -3.59 9.98
CA SER A 206 10.41 -2.37 10.72
C SER A 206 11.49 -2.05 11.74
N PHE A 207 12.10 -0.89 11.60
CA PHE A 207 13.09 -0.36 12.54
C PHE A 207 12.37 0.36 13.66
N ALA A 208 12.70 0.04 14.91
CA ALA A 208 12.30 0.85 16.06
C ALA A 208 13.14 2.14 16.11
N LEU A 209 12.47 3.29 16.24
CA LEU A 209 13.06 4.63 16.27
C LEU A 209 13.14 5.19 17.69
#